data_AF-A0A4Q3N3U7-F1
#
_entry.id   AF-A0A4Q3N3U7-F1
#
_cell.length_a   1.000
_cell.length_b   1.000
_cell.length_c   1.000
_cell.angle_alpha   90.00
_cell.angle_beta   90.00
_cell.angle_gamma   90.00
#
_symmetry.space_group_name_H-M   'P 1'
#
loop_
_entity.id
_entity.type
_entity.pdbx_description
1 polymer ?
#
loop_
_entity_poly.entity_id
_entity_poly.type
_entity_poly.pdbx_seq_one_letter_code
_entity_poly.pdbx_strand_id
1 'polypeptide(L)'
;MVSSWLAERIAAMDRAPTDLSNALAESDHAAATAQEVAQLRRALAEADKRQSLQDNRLLVRDRELQLLRHSHEQLVSTLDAASDGILTLRYSDNSLYYNIRFVELWGIPEDQLDALDDDALVAFQAARVKDPQALLGSIAQRRGNPDTEDYCVIELLDGRVLERHVLPQRLHGRCVGSVITYRDITDRMRYEEKMMFNHVVLENSPPMYWIDRDTGTLVYANPAFCRNLGFELEEMLGMKISE
;
A
#
# COMPACT_ATOMS: atom_id res chain seq x y z
N MET A 1 -43.55 -48.46 92.42
CA MET A 1 -42.80 -47.21 92.17
C MET A 1 -41.34 -47.42 91.73
N VAL A 2 -40.74 -48.61 91.88
CA VAL A 2 -39.32 -48.84 91.47
C VAL A 2 -39.17 -49.26 89.99
N SER A 3 -40.20 -49.84 89.39
CA SER A 3 -40.19 -50.34 88.01
C SER A 3 -40.25 -49.25 86.92
N SER A 4 -40.86 -48.09 87.21
CA SER A 4 -40.96 -46.98 86.25
C SER A 4 -39.65 -46.18 86.11
N TRP A 5 -38.89 -46.06 87.20
CA TRP A 5 -37.66 -45.26 87.24
C TRP A 5 -36.47 -45.94 86.55
N LEU A 6 -36.46 -47.28 86.51
CA LEU A 6 -35.48 -48.06 85.75
C LEU A 6 -35.73 -48.05 84.24
N ALA A 7 -36.99 -47.95 83.81
CA ALA A 7 -37.35 -47.95 82.39
C ALA A 7 -36.93 -46.64 81.68
N GLU A 8 -37.13 -45.48 82.31
CA GLU A 8 -36.69 -44.18 81.75
C GLU A 8 -35.17 -44.05 81.68
N ARG A 9 -34.45 -44.63 82.66
CA ARG A 9 -32.99 -44.55 82.73
C ARG A 9 -32.29 -45.49 81.73
N ILE A 10 -32.93 -46.60 81.35
CA ILE A 10 -32.48 -47.47 80.26
C ILE A 10 -32.76 -46.82 78.90
N ALA A 11 -33.92 -46.17 78.72
CA ALA A 11 -34.25 -45.45 77.49
C ALA A 11 -33.34 -44.22 77.22
N ALA A 12 -32.82 -43.58 78.28
CA ALA A 12 -31.84 -42.49 78.17
C ALA A 12 -30.42 -42.98 77.84
N MET A 13 -30.04 -44.20 78.24
CA MET A 13 -28.73 -44.81 77.90
C MET A 13 -28.69 -45.39 76.48
N ASP A 14 -29.84 -45.76 75.91
CA ASP A 14 -29.95 -46.29 74.53
C ASP A 14 -30.04 -45.19 73.45
N ARG A 15 -30.33 -43.94 73.83
CA ARG A 15 -30.31 -42.77 72.92
C ARG A 15 -28.92 -42.16 72.74
N ALA A 16 -28.04 -42.26 73.75
CA ALA A 16 -26.68 -41.76 73.68
C ALA A 16 -25.85 -42.34 72.50
N PRO A 17 -25.90 -43.64 72.15
CA PRO A 17 -25.17 -44.16 70.99
C PRO A 17 -25.78 -43.72 69.64
N THR A 18 -27.09 -43.49 69.57
CA THR A 18 -27.76 -43.02 68.34
C THR A 18 -27.50 -41.53 68.08
N ASP A 19 -27.50 -40.70 69.12
CA ASP A 19 -27.16 -39.27 69.01
C ASP A 19 -25.68 -39.05 68.66
N LEU A 20 -24.76 -39.86 69.21
CA LEU A 20 -23.35 -39.85 68.83
C LEU A 20 -23.13 -40.33 67.39
N SER A 21 -23.86 -41.36 66.94
CA SER A 21 -23.79 -41.85 65.55
C SER A 21 -24.32 -40.83 64.55
N ASN A 22 -25.39 -40.11 64.90
CA ASN A 22 -25.93 -39.04 64.05
C ASN A 22 -25.00 -37.83 64.02
N ALA A 23 -24.42 -37.42 65.15
CA ALA A 23 -23.43 -36.34 65.20
C ALA A 23 -22.13 -36.67 64.44
N LEU A 24 -21.68 -37.94 64.46
CA LEU A 24 -20.56 -38.43 63.65
C LEU A 24 -20.90 -38.42 62.15
N ALA A 25 -22.09 -38.88 61.76
CA ALA A 25 -22.54 -38.84 60.37
C ALA A 25 -22.69 -37.41 59.84
N GLU A 26 -23.21 -36.48 60.64
CA GLU A 26 -23.26 -35.05 60.32
C GLU A 26 -21.86 -34.44 60.20
N SER A 27 -20.92 -34.83 61.07
CA SER A 27 -19.51 -34.42 60.99
C SER A 27 -18.81 -34.94 59.72
N ASP A 28 -19.05 -36.19 59.34
CA ASP A 28 -18.50 -36.78 58.11
C ASP A 28 -19.09 -36.14 56.85
N HIS A 29 -20.39 -35.81 56.87
CA HIS A 29 -21.05 -35.07 55.79
C HIS A 29 -20.55 -33.62 55.68
N ALA A 30 -20.33 -32.95 56.81
CA ALA A 30 -19.71 -31.63 56.87
C ALA A 30 -18.26 -31.64 56.35
N ALA A 31 -17.49 -32.71 56.63
CA ALA A 31 -16.14 -32.87 56.12
C ALA A 31 -16.13 -33.14 54.59
N ALA A 32 -17.03 -33.98 54.09
CA ALA A 32 -17.18 -34.27 52.66
C ALA A 32 -17.59 -33.02 51.86
N THR A 33 -18.58 -32.27 52.35
CA THR A 33 -19.00 -31.01 51.72
C THR A 33 -17.92 -29.94 51.76
N ALA A 34 -17.15 -29.84 52.86
CA ALA A 34 -16.00 -28.93 52.94
C ALA A 34 -14.91 -29.30 51.92
N GLN A 35 -14.68 -30.59 51.69
CA GLN A 35 -13.73 -31.09 50.69
C GLN A 35 -14.21 -30.81 49.25
N GLU A 36 -15.50 -30.98 48.97
CA GLU A 36 -16.11 -30.67 47.66
C GLU A 36 -16.06 -29.17 47.36
N VAL A 37 -16.39 -28.32 48.34
CA VAL A 37 -16.25 -26.86 48.23
C VAL A 37 -14.79 -26.45 47.99
N ALA A 38 -13.83 -27.12 48.63
CA ALA A 38 -12.41 -26.87 48.39
C ALA A 38 -11.96 -27.29 46.98
N GLN A 39 -12.49 -28.40 46.45
CA GLN A 39 -12.24 -28.83 45.08
C GLN A 39 -12.83 -27.87 44.04
N LEU A 40 -14.08 -27.44 44.23
CA LEU A 40 -14.75 -26.47 43.35
C LEU A 40 -14.03 -25.11 43.35
N ARG A 41 -13.56 -24.64 44.52
CA ARG A 41 -12.75 -23.40 44.61
C ARG A 41 -11.44 -23.51 43.84
N ARG A 42 -10.77 -24.66 43.86
CA ARG A 42 -9.55 -24.90 43.07
C ARG A 42 -9.85 -24.92 41.58
N ALA A 43 -10.90 -25.62 41.17
CA ALA A 43 -11.32 -25.70 39.77
C ALA A 43 -11.71 -24.31 39.21
N LEU A 44 -12.40 -23.48 39.99
CA LEU A 44 -12.74 -22.10 39.62
C LEU A 44 -11.49 -21.24 39.47
N ALA A 45 -10.55 -21.31 40.42
CA ALA A 45 -9.30 -20.56 40.33
C ALA A 45 -8.44 -20.97 39.11
N GLU A 46 -8.46 -22.26 38.74
CA GLU A 46 -7.82 -22.73 37.51
C GLU A 46 -8.54 -22.24 36.26
N ALA A 47 -9.88 -22.21 36.25
CA ALA A 47 -10.67 -21.68 35.14
C ALA A 47 -10.42 -20.18 34.93
N ASP A 48 -10.43 -19.39 35.99
CA ASP A 48 -10.13 -17.95 35.95
C ASP A 48 -8.72 -17.69 35.41
N LYS A 49 -7.73 -18.50 35.84
CA LYS A 49 -6.37 -18.41 35.33
C LYS A 49 -6.29 -18.75 33.85
N ARG A 50 -7.02 -19.78 33.38
CA ARG A 50 -7.09 -20.12 31.94
C ARG A 50 -7.76 -19.03 31.13
N GLN A 51 -8.84 -18.45 31.65
CA GLN A 51 -9.55 -17.35 31.00
C GLN A 51 -8.66 -16.11 30.87
N SER A 52 -8.00 -15.69 31.95
CA SER A 52 -7.05 -14.56 31.91
C SER A 52 -5.90 -14.77 30.92
N LEU A 53 -5.40 -16.00 30.77
CA LEU A 53 -4.40 -16.34 29.76
C LEU A 53 -4.96 -16.25 28.33
N GLN A 54 -6.21 -16.65 28.11
CA GLN A 54 -6.88 -16.54 26.81
C GLN A 54 -7.13 -15.07 26.45
N ASP A 55 -7.62 -14.27 27.39
CA ASP A 55 -7.87 -12.83 27.19
C ASP A 55 -6.57 -12.10 26.84
N ASN A 56 -5.47 -12.41 27.54
CA ASN A 56 -4.15 -11.86 27.20
C ASN A 56 -3.68 -12.26 25.80
N ARG A 57 -3.93 -13.51 25.35
CA ARG A 57 -3.59 -13.93 23.99
C ARG A 57 -4.42 -13.20 22.93
N LEU A 58 -5.72 -13.00 23.19
CA LEU A 58 -6.60 -12.24 22.29
C LEU A 58 -6.14 -10.79 22.18
N LEU A 59 -5.82 -10.14 23.31
CA LEU A 59 -5.30 -8.77 23.33
C LEU A 59 -3.98 -8.62 22.55
N VAL A 60 -3.06 -9.57 22.69
CA VAL A 60 -1.79 -9.57 21.92
C VAL A 60 -2.08 -9.70 20.42
N ARG A 61 -2.94 -10.64 20.04
CA ARG A 61 -3.30 -10.88 18.64
C ARG A 61 -4.03 -9.70 18.01
N ASP A 62 -4.92 -9.05 18.74
CA ASP A 62 -5.61 -7.84 18.27
C ASP A 62 -4.62 -6.70 18.05
N ARG A 63 -3.61 -6.55 18.91
CA ARG A 63 -2.52 -5.59 18.72
C ARG A 63 -1.70 -5.89 17.46
N GLU A 64 -1.33 -7.15 17.24
CA GLU A 64 -0.59 -7.56 16.03
C GLU A 64 -1.40 -7.29 14.76
N LEU A 65 -2.69 -7.61 14.77
CA LEU A 65 -3.59 -7.33 13.64
C LEU A 65 -3.76 -5.84 13.38
N GLN A 66 -3.86 -5.02 14.43
CA GLN A 66 -3.92 -3.56 14.30
C GLN A 66 -2.62 -2.99 13.70
N LEU A 67 -1.46 -3.44 14.17
CA LEU A 67 -0.17 -3.02 13.63
C LEU A 67 -0.03 -3.40 12.16
N LEU A 68 -0.44 -4.61 11.79
CA LEU A 68 -0.40 -5.08 10.41
C LEU A 68 -1.32 -4.26 9.50
N ARG A 69 -2.57 -4.00 9.95
CA ARG A 69 -3.51 -3.14 9.22
C ARG A 69 -2.96 -1.74 9.03
N HIS A 70 -2.43 -1.14 10.09
CA HIS A 70 -1.85 0.19 10.03
C HIS A 70 -0.66 0.26 9.07
N SER A 71 0.24 -0.71 9.11
CA SER A 71 1.37 -0.79 8.18
C SER A 71 0.90 -0.97 6.74
N HIS A 72 -0.14 -1.78 6.50
CA HIS A 72 -0.72 -1.97 5.17
C HIS A 72 -1.35 -0.68 4.64
N GLU A 73 -2.16 0.01 5.46
CA GLU A 73 -2.77 1.30 5.11
C GLU A 73 -1.71 2.36 4.79
N GLN A 74 -0.62 2.42 5.56
CA GLN A 74 0.50 3.33 5.30
C GLN A 74 1.17 3.04 3.95
N LEU A 75 1.40 1.77 3.62
CA LEU A 75 1.99 1.38 2.33
C LEU A 75 1.08 1.76 1.16
N VAL A 76 -0.22 1.46 1.25
CA VAL A 76 -1.22 1.82 0.23
C VAL A 76 -1.27 3.34 0.06
N SER A 77 -1.38 4.09 1.16
CA SER A 77 -1.40 5.56 1.10
C SER A 77 -0.12 6.16 0.51
N THR A 78 1.04 5.56 0.77
CA THR A 78 2.31 6.01 0.17
C THR A 78 2.34 5.74 -1.32
N LEU A 79 1.82 4.58 -1.75
CA LEU A 79 1.72 4.22 -3.16
C LEU A 79 0.70 5.10 -3.90
N ASP A 80 -0.42 5.45 -3.27
CA ASP A 80 -1.42 6.35 -3.84
C ASP A 80 -0.96 7.81 -3.89
N ALA A 81 -0.13 8.24 -2.93
CA ALA A 81 0.51 9.55 -2.93
C ALA A 81 1.65 9.66 -3.96
N ALA A 82 2.17 8.53 -4.46
CA ALA A 82 3.14 8.55 -5.55
C ALA A 82 2.50 9.20 -6.79
N SER A 83 3.25 10.02 -7.50
CA SER A 83 2.81 10.63 -8.76
C SER A 83 2.64 9.61 -9.88
N ASP A 84 3.23 8.42 -9.70
CA ASP A 84 3.33 7.39 -10.71
C ASP A 84 2.25 6.32 -10.52
N GLY A 85 1.72 5.81 -11.62
CA GLY A 85 0.89 4.61 -11.64
C GLY A 85 1.75 3.37 -11.42
N ILE A 86 1.42 2.56 -10.42
CA ILE A 86 2.17 1.36 -10.08
C ILE A 86 1.29 0.15 -10.35
N LEU A 87 1.85 -0.84 -11.04
CA LEU A 87 1.27 -2.15 -11.32
C LEU A 87 2.27 -3.23 -10.95
N THR A 88 1.91 -4.17 -10.08
CA THR A 88 2.72 -5.32 -9.73
C THR A 88 2.08 -6.59 -10.25
N LEU A 89 2.89 -7.44 -10.90
CA LEU A 89 2.53 -8.76 -11.38
C LEU A 89 3.24 -9.81 -10.52
N ARG A 90 2.54 -10.80 -10.01
CA ARG A 90 3.15 -11.92 -9.27
C ARG A 90 3.06 -13.22 -10.07
N TYR A 91 4.18 -13.91 -10.26
CA TYR A 91 4.22 -15.12 -11.10
C TYR A 91 3.68 -16.37 -10.42
N SER A 92 3.61 -16.40 -9.08
CA SER A 92 3.20 -17.61 -8.35
C SER A 92 1.71 -17.90 -8.44
N ASP A 93 0.89 -16.86 -8.52
CA ASP A 93 -0.57 -16.92 -8.48
C ASP A 93 -1.22 -16.06 -9.58
N ASN A 94 -0.40 -15.48 -10.46
CA ASN A 94 -0.84 -14.55 -11.49
C ASN A 94 -1.65 -13.37 -10.92
N SER A 95 -1.36 -12.99 -9.66
CA SER A 95 -2.05 -11.88 -9.00
C SER A 95 -1.53 -10.53 -9.47
N LEU A 96 -2.48 -9.60 -9.57
CA LEU A 96 -2.29 -8.22 -9.95
C LEU A 96 -2.50 -7.33 -8.74
N TYR A 97 -1.61 -6.35 -8.56
CA TYR A 97 -1.83 -5.23 -7.65
C TYR A 97 -1.61 -3.93 -8.40
N TYR A 98 -2.44 -2.93 -8.17
CA TYR A 98 -2.27 -1.60 -8.73
C TYR A 98 -2.68 -0.52 -7.73
N ASN A 99 -2.08 0.67 -7.84
CA ASN A 99 -2.51 1.85 -7.07
C ASN A 99 -3.59 2.64 -7.82
N ILE A 100 -4.20 3.63 -7.16
CA ILE A 100 -5.25 4.44 -7.80
C ILE A 100 -4.73 5.24 -9.00
N ARG A 101 -3.47 5.69 -8.94
CA ARG A 101 -2.86 6.44 -10.04
C ARG A 101 -2.75 5.64 -11.33
N PHE A 102 -2.50 4.33 -11.25
CA PHE A 102 -2.49 3.48 -12.43
C PHE A 102 -3.86 3.47 -13.13
N VAL A 103 -4.94 3.35 -12.35
CA VAL A 103 -6.33 3.37 -12.85
C VAL A 103 -6.64 4.72 -13.50
N GLU A 104 -6.26 5.82 -12.86
CA GLU A 104 -6.46 7.19 -13.37
C GLU A 104 -5.67 7.45 -14.67
N LEU A 105 -4.39 7.06 -14.70
CA LEU A 105 -3.53 7.26 -15.88
C LEU A 105 -4.08 6.51 -17.09
N TRP A 106 -4.47 5.25 -16.91
CA TRP A 106 -5.03 4.45 -18.00
C TRP A 106 -6.51 4.73 -18.28
N GLY A 107 -7.22 5.38 -17.35
CA GLY A 107 -8.65 5.65 -17.44
C GLY A 107 -9.46 4.35 -17.50
N ILE A 108 -9.13 3.41 -16.62
CA ILE A 108 -9.78 2.09 -16.53
C ILE A 108 -11.14 2.26 -15.83
N PRO A 109 -12.25 1.86 -16.46
CA PRO A 109 -13.57 1.92 -15.83
C PRO A 109 -13.67 1.00 -14.60
N GLU A 110 -14.33 1.47 -13.53
CA GLU A 110 -14.48 0.71 -12.28
C GLU A 110 -15.18 -0.64 -12.47
N ASP A 111 -16.13 -0.72 -13.40
CA ASP A 111 -16.86 -1.94 -13.75
C ASP A 111 -15.98 -3.02 -14.41
N GLN A 112 -14.79 -2.66 -14.87
CA GLN A 112 -13.82 -3.58 -15.50
C GLN A 112 -12.70 -4.01 -14.55
N LEU A 113 -12.55 -3.37 -13.38
CA LEU A 113 -11.48 -3.66 -12.43
C LEU A 113 -11.57 -5.09 -11.86
N ASP A 114 -12.78 -5.56 -11.55
CA ASP A 114 -12.98 -6.90 -10.97
C ASP A 114 -12.70 -8.04 -11.95
N ALA A 115 -12.79 -7.77 -13.25
CA ALA A 115 -12.56 -8.73 -14.33
C ALA A 115 -11.18 -8.58 -14.99
N LEU A 116 -10.32 -7.72 -14.44
CA LEU A 116 -9.04 -7.39 -15.02
C LEU A 116 -8.03 -8.53 -14.77
N ASP A 117 -7.82 -9.38 -15.77
CA ASP A 117 -6.70 -10.33 -15.79
C ASP A 117 -5.52 -9.77 -16.62
N ASP A 118 -4.39 -10.49 -16.62
CA ASP A 118 -3.18 -10.09 -17.34
C ASP A 118 -3.45 -9.84 -18.84
N ASP A 119 -4.22 -10.72 -19.49
CA ASP A 119 -4.42 -10.64 -20.94
C ASP A 119 -5.46 -9.57 -21.31
N ALA A 120 -6.51 -9.40 -20.51
CA ALA A 120 -7.49 -8.33 -20.63
C ALA A 120 -6.85 -6.96 -20.42
N LEU A 121 -5.93 -6.84 -19.44
CA LEU A 121 -5.19 -5.61 -19.22
C LEU A 121 -4.30 -5.27 -20.42
N VAL A 122 -3.58 -6.24 -20.96
CA VAL A 122 -2.74 -6.04 -22.15
C VAL A 122 -3.58 -5.63 -23.35
N ALA A 123 -4.74 -6.26 -23.56
CA ALA A 123 -5.66 -5.89 -24.63
C ALA A 123 -6.21 -4.47 -24.45
N PHE A 124 -6.56 -4.08 -23.22
CA PHE A 124 -7.04 -2.74 -22.89
C PHE A 124 -5.97 -1.68 -23.17
N GLN A 125 -4.73 -1.92 -22.74
CA GLN A 125 -3.61 -1.00 -23.00
C GLN A 125 -3.32 -0.91 -24.50
N ALA A 126 -3.27 -2.04 -25.21
CA ALA A 126 -3.02 -2.09 -26.65
C ALA A 126 -4.06 -1.29 -27.47
N ALA A 127 -5.32 -1.22 -27.00
CA ALA A 127 -6.36 -0.43 -27.66
C ALA A 127 -6.22 1.08 -27.48
N ARG A 128 -5.41 1.55 -26.52
CA ARG A 128 -5.28 2.98 -26.16
C ARG A 128 -3.95 3.61 -26.54
N VAL A 129 -3.01 2.82 -27.07
CA VAL A 129 -1.68 3.28 -27.50
C VAL A 129 -1.63 3.53 -29.01
N LYS A 130 -0.79 4.46 -29.44
CA LYS A 130 -0.57 4.74 -30.87
C LYS A 130 0.14 3.59 -31.58
N ASP A 131 1.07 2.91 -30.90
CA ASP A 131 1.79 1.75 -31.42
C ASP A 131 1.55 0.50 -30.55
N PRO A 132 0.48 -0.26 -30.83
CA PRO A 132 0.18 -1.49 -30.11
C PRO A 132 1.23 -2.59 -30.34
N GLN A 133 1.87 -2.61 -31.51
CA GLN A 133 2.82 -3.68 -31.87
C GLN A 133 4.10 -3.56 -31.05
N ALA A 134 4.59 -2.34 -30.84
CA ALA A 134 5.73 -2.09 -29.96
C ALA A 134 5.45 -2.57 -28.52
N LEU A 135 4.28 -2.22 -27.96
CA LEU A 135 3.90 -2.62 -26.61
C LEU A 135 3.81 -4.15 -26.47
N LEU A 136 3.11 -4.82 -27.40
CA LEU A 136 2.96 -6.27 -27.40
C LEU A 136 4.30 -6.99 -27.57
N GLY A 137 5.19 -6.45 -28.41
CA GLY A 137 6.56 -6.95 -28.59
C GLY A 137 7.36 -6.92 -27.30
N SER A 138 7.39 -5.78 -26.60
CA SER A 138 8.07 -5.64 -25.31
C SER A 138 7.52 -6.59 -24.25
N ILE A 139 6.18 -6.76 -24.18
CA ILE A 139 5.55 -7.71 -23.25
C ILE A 139 5.94 -9.15 -23.57
N ALA A 140 5.90 -9.55 -24.84
CA ALA A 140 6.27 -10.90 -25.26
C ALA A 140 7.75 -11.21 -24.98
N GLN A 141 8.64 -10.25 -25.24
CA GLN A 141 10.07 -10.37 -24.94
C GLN A 141 10.30 -10.55 -23.44
N ARG A 142 9.61 -9.78 -22.60
CA ARG A 142 9.69 -9.89 -21.13
C ARG A 142 9.12 -11.19 -20.59
N ARG A 143 8.04 -11.73 -21.17
CA ARG A 143 7.54 -13.07 -20.81
C ARG A 143 8.62 -14.14 -21.05
N GLY A 144 9.46 -13.97 -22.07
CA GLY A 144 10.60 -14.84 -22.35
C GLY A 144 11.83 -14.59 -21.45
N ASN A 145 11.99 -13.38 -20.91
CA ASN A 145 13.10 -13.02 -20.03
C ASN A 145 12.63 -12.21 -18.79
N PRO A 146 12.11 -12.88 -17.75
CA PRO A 146 11.51 -12.21 -16.59
C PRO A 146 12.48 -11.37 -15.75
N ASP A 147 13.79 -11.56 -15.92
CA ASP A 147 14.84 -10.90 -15.14
C ASP A 147 15.34 -9.59 -15.76
N THR A 148 14.87 -9.23 -16.97
CA THR A 148 15.29 -7.99 -17.63
C THR A 148 14.46 -6.80 -17.17
N GLU A 149 15.16 -5.70 -16.97
CA GLU A 149 14.58 -4.37 -16.87
C GLU A 149 14.18 -3.88 -18.28
N ASP A 150 13.09 -3.14 -18.35
CA ASP A 150 12.57 -2.59 -19.60
C ASP A 150 12.14 -1.14 -19.39
N TYR A 151 12.47 -0.30 -20.35
CA TYR A 151 12.17 1.13 -20.34
C TYR A 151 11.64 1.52 -21.71
N CYS A 152 10.43 2.07 -21.75
CA CYS A 152 9.85 2.59 -22.98
C CYS A 152 8.98 3.81 -22.73
N VAL A 153 8.82 4.62 -23.78
CA VAL A 153 7.87 5.72 -23.82
C VAL A 153 6.68 5.29 -24.66
N ILE A 154 5.49 5.48 -24.10
CA ILE A 154 4.21 5.08 -24.68
C ILE A 154 3.41 6.34 -24.97
N GLU A 155 3.08 6.53 -26.25
CA GLU A 155 2.13 7.57 -26.64
C GLU A 155 0.71 7.00 -26.67
N LEU A 156 -0.18 7.63 -25.92
CA LEU A 156 -1.60 7.31 -25.91
C LEU A 156 -2.33 7.99 -27.06
N LEU A 157 -3.47 7.42 -27.47
CA LEU A 157 -4.34 7.96 -28.51
C LEU A 157 -4.94 9.34 -28.13
N ASP A 158 -5.06 9.63 -26.84
CA ASP A 158 -5.54 10.92 -26.33
C ASP A 158 -4.46 12.02 -26.33
N GLY A 159 -3.24 11.69 -26.77
CA GLY A 159 -2.12 12.63 -26.85
C GLY A 159 -1.29 12.75 -25.57
N ARG A 160 -1.60 11.98 -24.52
CA ARG A 160 -0.70 11.85 -23.36
C ARG A 160 0.50 10.96 -23.68
N VAL A 161 1.60 11.21 -22.98
CA VAL A 161 2.85 10.47 -23.11
C VAL A 161 3.21 9.88 -21.76
N LEU A 162 3.21 8.55 -21.69
CA LEU A 162 3.55 7.81 -20.48
C LEU A 162 4.95 7.20 -20.61
N GLU A 163 5.80 7.49 -19.63
CA GLU A 163 7.04 6.78 -19.41
C GLU A 163 6.73 5.48 -18.64
N ARG A 164 7.14 4.33 -19.19
CA ARG A 164 6.96 3.01 -18.58
C ARG A 164 8.31 2.44 -18.20
N HIS A 165 8.44 2.06 -16.94
CA HIS A 165 9.63 1.39 -16.42
C HIS A 165 9.24 0.07 -15.76
N VAL A 166 10.00 -0.99 -16.02
CA VAL A 166 9.71 -2.32 -15.50
C VAL A 166 10.91 -2.89 -14.80
N LEU A 167 10.71 -3.31 -13.55
CA LEU A 167 11.74 -3.88 -12.69
C LEU A 167 11.33 -5.28 -12.21
N PRO A 168 12.23 -6.28 -12.26
CA PRO A 168 11.95 -7.61 -11.72
C PRO A 168 11.87 -7.57 -10.19
N GLN A 169 10.84 -8.18 -9.62
CA GLN A 169 10.72 -8.33 -8.17
C GLN A 169 11.44 -9.60 -7.73
N ARG A 170 12.47 -9.45 -6.88
CA ARG A 170 13.27 -10.58 -6.38
C ARG A 170 12.98 -10.86 -4.91
N LEU A 171 12.73 -12.13 -4.58
CA LEU A 171 12.61 -12.62 -3.21
C LEU A 171 13.60 -13.77 -3.04
N HIS A 172 14.51 -13.65 -2.07
CA HIS A 172 15.60 -14.62 -1.84
C HIS A 172 16.42 -14.94 -3.09
N GLY A 173 16.69 -13.92 -3.93
CA GLY A 173 17.47 -14.08 -5.17
C GLY A 173 16.71 -14.67 -6.36
N ARG A 174 15.44 -15.07 -6.17
CA ARG A 174 14.57 -15.58 -7.24
C ARG A 174 13.61 -14.49 -7.71
N CYS A 175 13.44 -14.36 -9.02
CA CYS A 175 12.40 -13.50 -9.58
C CYS A 175 11.01 -14.09 -9.28
N VAL A 176 10.19 -13.34 -8.54
CA VAL A 176 8.83 -13.74 -8.11
C VAL A 176 7.73 -12.93 -8.78
N GLY A 177 8.10 -11.89 -9.52
CA GLY A 177 7.15 -10.99 -10.16
C GLY A 177 7.83 -9.83 -10.88
N SER A 178 7.05 -8.83 -11.23
CA SER A 178 7.55 -7.56 -11.78
C SER A 178 6.78 -6.38 -11.21
N VAL A 179 7.47 -5.28 -11.00
CA VAL A 179 6.87 -3.98 -10.70
C VAL A 179 6.99 -3.12 -11.94
N ILE A 180 5.88 -2.56 -12.39
CA ILE A 180 5.77 -1.68 -13.54
C ILE A 180 5.33 -0.33 -13.02
N THR A 181 6.07 0.71 -13.40
CA THR A 181 5.79 2.10 -13.04
C THR A 181 5.46 2.87 -14.32
N TYR A 182 4.39 3.64 -14.28
CA TYR A 182 3.94 4.53 -15.34
C TYR A 182 3.98 5.97 -14.83
N ARG A 183 4.69 6.85 -15.54
CA ARG A 183 4.76 8.28 -15.21
C ARG A 183 4.26 9.09 -16.38
N ASP A 184 3.33 10.00 -16.14
CA ASP A 184 2.92 10.97 -17.16
C ASP A 184 4.05 12.01 -17.34
N ILE A 185 4.62 12.05 -18.54
CA ILE A 185 5.68 12.99 -18.93
C ILE A 185 5.19 13.98 -19.99
N THR A 186 3.88 14.07 -20.22
CA THR A 186 3.27 14.89 -21.27
C THR A 186 3.70 16.36 -21.15
N ASP A 187 3.58 16.93 -19.95
CA ASP A 187 3.94 18.33 -19.72
C ASP A 187 5.45 18.54 -19.88
N ARG A 188 6.27 17.62 -19.35
CA ARG A 188 7.73 17.67 -19.50
C ARG A 188 8.12 17.71 -20.98
N MET A 189 7.58 16.78 -21.78
CA MET A 189 7.84 16.68 -23.22
C MET A 189 7.38 17.95 -23.96
N ARG A 190 6.20 18.49 -23.63
CA ARG A 190 5.71 19.74 -24.25
C ARG A 190 6.58 20.95 -23.93
N TYR A 191 7.09 21.04 -22.70
CA TYR A 191 8.03 22.11 -22.34
C TYR A 191 9.37 21.95 -23.05
N GLU A 192 9.90 20.73 -23.11
CA GLU A 192 11.15 20.42 -23.82
C GLU A 192 11.04 20.72 -25.32
N GLU A 193 9.96 20.30 -25.98
CA GLU A 193 9.70 20.63 -27.38
C GLU A 193 9.59 22.14 -27.60
N LYS A 194 8.88 22.86 -26.73
CA LYS A 194 8.74 24.32 -26.85
C LYS A 194 10.09 25.02 -26.68
N MET A 195 10.92 24.57 -25.74
CA MET A 195 12.26 25.13 -25.54
C MET A 195 13.18 24.83 -26.73
N MET A 196 13.16 23.59 -27.24
CA MET A 196 13.92 23.19 -28.42
C MET A 196 13.47 23.98 -29.67
N PHE A 197 12.15 24.11 -29.88
CA PHE A 197 11.58 24.90 -30.97
C PHE A 197 12.03 26.37 -30.89
N ASN A 198 11.91 26.99 -29.71
CA ASN A 198 12.38 28.36 -29.51
C ASN A 198 13.88 28.50 -29.81
N HIS A 199 14.71 27.56 -29.35
CA HIS A 199 16.14 27.58 -29.61
C HIS A 199 16.46 27.46 -31.11
N VAL A 200 15.85 26.49 -31.81
CA VAL A 200 16.05 26.27 -33.25
C VAL A 200 15.58 27.48 -34.06
N VAL A 201 14.42 28.04 -33.71
CA VAL A 201 13.89 29.24 -34.38
C VAL A 201 14.81 30.42 -34.16
N LEU A 202 15.27 30.68 -32.94
CA LEU A 202 16.14 31.83 -32.67
C LEU A 202 17.52 31.72 -33.34
N GLU A 203 18.12 30.54 -33.36
CA GLU A 203 19.45 30.31 -33.97
C GLU A 203 19.42 30.37 -35.51
N ASN A 204 18.34 29.87 -36.13
CA ASN A 204 18.21 29.82 -37.60
C ASN A 204 17.37 30.97 -38.18
N SER A 205 16.91 31.89 -37.35
CA SER A 205 16.21 33.09 -37.81
C SER A 205 17.16 34.06 -38.51
N PRO A 206 16.70 34.79 -39.53
CA PRO A 206 17.41 35.96 -40.04
C PRO A 206 17.76 36.95 -38.91
N PRO A 207 18.72 37.87 -39.12
CA PRO A 207 19.04 38.92 -38.16
C PRO A 207 17.78 39.65 -37.66
N MET A 208 17.53 39.57 -36.35
CA MET A 208 16.38 40.20 -35.69
C MET A 208 16.85 40.94 -34.45
N TYR A 209 16.18 42.05 -34.18
CA TYR A 209 16.38 42.85 -33.00
C TYR A 209 15.08 43.49 -32.53
N TRP A 210 15.00 43.77 -31.24
CA TRP A 210 13.92 44.55 -30.63
C TRP A 210 14.48 45.80 -30.00
N ILE A 211 13.75 46.90 -30.20
CA ILE A 211 14.03 48.19 -29.60
C ILE A 211 12.92 48.58 -28.63
N ASP A 212 13.30 49.24 -27.55
CA ASP A 212 12.36 49.97 -26.72
C ASP A 212 11.82 51.16 -27.51
N ARG A 213 10.49 51.25 -27.62
CA ARG A 213 9.84 52.23 -28.49
C ARG A 213 9.99 53.67 -27.98
N ASP A 214 10.14 53.86 -26.67
CA ASP A 214 10.16 55.17 -26.04
C ASP A 214 11.58 55.76 -26.00
N THR A 215 12.59 54.90 -25.90
CA THR A 215 14.00 55.30 -25.75
C THR A 215 14.86 55.03 -26.99
N GLY A 216 14.39 54.18 -27.91
CA GLY A 216 15.11 53.75 -29.10
C GLY A 216 16.31 52.84 -28.79
N THR A 217 16.38 52.28 -27.59
CA THR A 217 17.48 51.43 -27.18
C THR A 217 17.25 49.98 -27.57
N LEU A 218 18.31 49.28 -27.98
CA LEU A 218 18.28 47.86 -28.23
C LEU A 218 18.00 47.09 -26.93
N VAL A 219 16.90 46.33 -26.90
CA VAL A 219 16.48 45.50 -25.76
C VAL A 219 16.82 44.02 -26.00
N TYR A 220 16.88 43.61 -27.26
CA TYR A 220 17.21 42.25 -27.65
C TYR A 220 17.79 42.22 -29.05
N ALA A 221 18.73 41.31 -29.30
CA ALA A 221 19.15 40.91 -30.63
C ALA A 221 19.37 39.39 -30.64
N ASN A 222 19.01 38.74 -31.75
CA ASN A 222 19.26 37.31 -31.90
C ASN A 222 20.73 37.05 -32.28
N PRO A 223 21.24 35.81 -32.11
CA PRO A 223 22.63 35.48 -32.44
C PRO A 223 23.01 35.78 -33.89
N ALA A 224 22.08 35.66 -34.84
CA ALA A 224 22.32 36.01 -36.23
C ALA A 224 22.61 37.51 -36.43
N PHE A 225 21.92 38.39 -35.70
CA PHE A 225 22.17 39.84 -35.71
C PHE A 225 23.53 40.19 -35.09
N CYS A 226 23.87 39.57 -33.95
CA CYS A 226 25.17 39.71 -33.31
C CYS A 226 26.32 39.28 -34.25
N ARG A 227 26.21 38.09 -34.87
CA ARG A 227 27.20 37.57 -35.84
C ARG A 227 27.35 38.47 -37.08
N ASN A 228 26.26 39.07 -37.55
CA ASN A 228 26.27 39.94 -38.72
C ASN A 228 27.01 41.26 -38.44
N LEU A 229 26.80 41.83 -37.25
CA LEU A 229 27.43 43.09 -36.86
C LEU A 229 28.80 42.90 -36.20
N GLY A 230 29.15 41.68 -35.81
CA GLY A 230 30.45 41.33 -35.21
C GLY A 230 30.60 41.76 -33.76
N PHE A 231 29.49 41.97 -33.05
CA PHE A 231 29.45 42.36 -31.63
C PHE A 231 28.77 41.27 -30.81
N GLU A 232 29.19 41.15 -29.55
CA GLU A 232 28.50 40.30 -28.59
C GLU A 232 27.23 40.99 -28.08
N LEU A 233 26.18 40.22 -27.75
CA LEU A 233 24.88 40.75 -27.34
C LEU A 233 25.00 41.77 -26.19
N GLU A 234 25.86 41.47 -25.21
CA GLU A 234 26.10 42.31 -24.03
C GLU A 234 26.66 43.69 -24.37
N GLU A 235 27.45 43.79 -25.44
CA GLU A 235 28.03 45.05 -25.91
C GLU A 235 26.99 45.89 -26.65
N MET A 236 25.97 45.25 -27.23
CA MET A 236 24.93 45.91 -28.01
C MET A 236 23.74 46.36 -27.17
N LEU A 237 23.46 45.67 -26.05
CA LEU A 237 22.34 45.97 -25.18
C LEU A 237 22.42 47.42 -24.65
N GLY A 238 21.34 48.18 -24.82
CA GLY A 238 21.26 49.58 -24.42
C GLY A 238 21.84 50.59 -25.42
N MET A 239 22.44 50.15 -26.53
CA MET A 239 22.81 51.05 -27.62
C MET A 239 21.57 51.69 -28.24
N LYS A 240 21.64 52.99 -28.55
CA LYS A 240 20.59 53.67 -29.32
C LYS A 240 20.79 53.39 -30.79
N ILE A 241 19.76 52.87 -31.45
CA ILE A 241 19.75 52.75 -32.90
C ILE A 241 19.24 54.08 -33.45
N SER A 242 20.14 54.85 -34.07
CA SER A 242 19.79 56.04 -34.86
C SER A 242 19.39 55.63 -36.27
N GLU A 243 18.31 56.22 -36.80
CA GLU A 243 17.93 56.12 -38.22
C GLU A 243 19.05 56.54 -39.18
#